data_AF-A0A350C145-F1
#
_entry.id   AF-A0A350C145-F1
#
_cell.length_a   1.000
_cell.length_b   1.000
_cell.length_c   1.000
_cell.angle_alpha   90.00
_cell.angle_beta   90.00
_cell.angle_gamma   90.00
#
_symmetry.space_group_name_H-M   'P 1'
#
loop_
_entity.id
_entity.type
_entity.pdbx_description
1 polymer ?
#
loop_
_entity_poly.entity_id
_entity_poly.type
_entity_poly.pdbx_seq_one_letter_code
_entity_poly.pdbx_strand_id
1 'polypeptide(L)'
;MCVDAGLKTWAKSLPVIRGEREADETDLLNMLRASMMAGMAIAHTATTIPHGLSYAVTTHLGVPHGMATAYFTAGYLTAAPEGDRKYLLETAGFASVSDFRETYHASCGEIQADETRLREVLDVAVAELAGNPAKMALAP
;
A
#
# COMPACT_ATOMS: atom_id res chain seq x y z
N MET A 1 -3.67 16.83 6.24
CA MET A 1 -2.87 17.72 5.37
C MET A 1 -1.77 16.96 4.64
N CYS A 2 -0.81 16.31 5.32
CA CYS A 2 0.30 15.59 4.65
C CYS A 2 -0.17 14.40 3.79
N VAL A 3 -1.13 13.58 4.27
CA VAL A 3 -1.67 12.45 3.49
C VAL A 3 -2.33 12.93 2.20
N ASP A 4 -3.29 13.86 2.30
CA ASP A 4 -3.99 14.41 1.14
C ASP A 4 -3.05 15.03 0.10
N ALA A 5 -2.12 15.89 0.52
CA ALA A 5 -1.16 16.51 -0.38
C ALA A 5 -0.18 15.49 -0.97
N GLY A 6 0.22 14.49 -0.18
CA GLY A 6 1.06 13.38 -0.60
C GLY A 6 0.41 12.55 -1.71
N LEU A 7 -0.83 12.13 -1.51
CA LEU A 7 -1.60 11.34 -2.48
C LEU A 7 -1.82 12.11 -3.78
N LYS A 8 -2.22 13.39 -3.70
CA LYS A 8 -2.38 14.25 -4.89
C LYS A 8 -1.08 14.44 -5.67
N THR A 9 0.06 14.49 -4.97
CA THR A 9 1.37 14.62 -5.61
C THR A 9 1.80 13.30 -6.24
N TRP A 10 1.57 12.19 -5.54
CA TRP A 10 1.83 10.84 -6.04
C TRP A 10 1.04 10.55 -7.32
N ALA A 11 -0.26 10.89 -7.34
CA ALA A 11 -1.16 10.66 -8.47
C ALA A 11 -0.69 11.28 -9.79
N LYS A 12 0.13 12.35 -9.74
CA LYS A 12 0.71 12.96 -10.94
C LYS A 12 1.65 12.02 -11.70
N SER A 13 2.23 11.05 -10.99
CA SER A 13 3.16 10.06 -11.56
C SER A 13 2.44 8.79 -12.01
N LEU A 14 1.10 8.73 -11.89
CA LEU A 14 0.32 7.53 -12.24
C LEU A 14 0.47 7.10 -13.71
N PRO A 15 0.55 8.01 -14.71
CA PRO A 15 0.83 7.63 -16.10
C PRO A 15 2.16 6.88 -16.26
N VAL A 16 3.19 7.27 -15.50
CA VAL A 16 4.49 6.58 -15.48
C VAL A 16 4.36 5.22 -14.84
N ILE A 17 3.67 5.12 -13.69
CA ILE A 17 3.45 3.87 -12.97
C ILE A 17 2.65 2.87 -13.81
N ARG A 18 1.71 3.36 -14.62
CA ARG A 18 0.92 2.56 -15.57
C ARG A 18 1.68 2.22 -16.86
N GLY A 19 2.91 2.70 -17.02
CA GLY A 19 3.71 2.45 -18.22
C GLY A 19 3.21 3.17 -19.47
N GLU A 20 2.38 4.21 -19.31
CA GLU A 20 1.85 5.01 -20.43
C GLU A 20 2.95 5.87 -21.07
N ARG A 21 3.98 6.23 -20.29
CA ARG A 21 5.17 6.95 -20.75
C ARG A 21 6.34 6.75 -19.79
N GLU A 22 7.55 7.06 -20.26
CA GLU A 22 8.75 7.14 -19.42
C GLU A 22 8.68 8.30 -18.42
N ALA A 23 9.38 8.14 -17.31
CA ALA A 23 9.50 9.16 -16.27
C ALA A 23 10.39 10.31 -16.74
N ASP A 24 10.00 11.54 -16.39
CA ASP A 24 10.88 12.71 -16.47
C ASP A 24 11.31 13.19 -15.07
N GLU A 25 12.16 14.22 -15.02
CA GLU A 25 12.65 14.80 -13.77
C GLU A 25 11.51 15.30 -12.86
N THR A 26 10.42 15.79 -13.44
CA THR A 26 9.26 16.27 -12.69
C THR A 26 8.55 15.12 -11.99
N ASP A 27 8.40 13.96 -12.65
CA ASP A 27 7.82 12.77 -12.03
C ASP A 27 8.67 12.25 -10.87
N LEU A 28 9.99 12.16 -11.08
CA LEU A 28 10.91 11.72 -10.03
C LEU A 28 10.86 12.65 -8.82
N LEU A 29 10.80 13.96 -9.05
CA LEU A 29 10.67 14.96 -7.99
C LEU A 29 9.30 14.90 -7.30
N ASN A 30 8.22 14.63 -8.03
CA ASN A 30 6.90 14.40 -7.45
C ASN A 30 6.90 13.16 -6.54
N MET A 31 7.52 12.05 -6.97
CA MET A 31 7.64 10.84 -6.16
C MET A 31 8.47 11.08 -4.89
N LEU A 32 9.57 11.82 -4.97
CA LEU A 32 10.36 12.21 -3.80
C LEU A 32 9.54 13.05 -2.81
N ARG A 33 8.77 14.02 -3.30
CA ARG A 33 7.89 14.86 -2.47
C ARG A 33 6.76 14.05 -1.83
N ALA A 34 6.13 13.17 -2.60
CA ALA A 34 5.10 12.25 -2.10
C ALA A 34 5.66 11.36 -0.99
N SER A 35 6.86 10.79 -1.18
CA SER A 35 7.55 9.97 -0.20
C SER A 35 7.85 10.75 1.09
N MET A 36 8.36 11.98 0.99
CA MET A 36 8.59 12.85 2.13
C MET A 36 7.31 13.09 2.95
N MET A 37 6.21 13.46 2.28
CA MET A 37 4.91 13.70 2.93
C MET A 37 4.34 12.43 3.56
N ALA A 38 4.51 11.27 2.92
CA ALA A 38 4.15 9.98 3.50
C ALA A 38 4.95 9.70 4.77
N GLY A 39 6.26 9.96 4.78
CA GLY A 39 7.11 9.83 5.96
C GLY A 39 6.66 10.73 7.11
N MET A 40 6.32 11.99 6.84
CA MET A 40 5.77 12.91 7.84
C MET A 40 4.43 12.42 8.40
N ALA A 41 3.54 11.94 7.53
CA ALA A 41 2.25 11.38 7.96
C ALA A 41 2.47 10.19 8.90
N ILE A 42 3.30 9.22 8.49
CA ILE A 42 3.62 8.04 9.31
C ILE A 42 4.27 8.42 10.64
N ALA A 43 5.16 9.41 10.67
CA ALA A 43 5.79 9.85 11.91
C ALA A 43 4.78 10.39 12.94
N HIS A 44 3.67 10.99 12.48
CA HIS A 44 2.62 11.51 13.35
C HIS A 44 1.53 10.50 13.68
N THR A 45 1.18 9.60 12.75
CA THR A 45 0.01 8.71 12.88
C THR A 45 0.35 7.24 13.03
N ALA A 46 1.63 6.89 12.94
CA ALA A 46 2.11 5.53 12.73
C ALA A 46 1.47 4.87 11.48
N THR A 47 1.57 3.55 11.39
CA THR A 47 1.01 2.72 10.31
C THR A 47 -0.09 1.80 10.83
N THR A 48 -0.90 1.23 9.92
CA THR A 48 -2.03 0.34 10.24
C THR A 48 -1.76 -1.12 9.84
N ILE A 49 -2.81 -1.94 9.78
CA ILE A 49 -2.79 -3.39 9.53
C ILE A 49 -1.95 -3.81 8.31
N PRO A 50 -2.01 -3.16 7.12
CA PRO A 50 -1.26 -3.60 5.94
C PRO A 50 0.25 -3.66 6.18
N HIS A 51 0.80 -2.69 6.91
CA HIS A 51 2.21 -2.69 7.29
C HIS A 51 2.55 -3.80 8.30
N GLY A 52 1.63 -4.10 9.23
CA GLY A 52 1.84 -5.17 10.21
C GLY A 52 1.94 -6.55 9.53
N LEU A 53 1.00 -6.85 8.64
CA LEU A 53 0.96 -8.10 7.90
C LEU A 53 2.13 -8.26 6.92
N SER A 54 2.61 -7.16 6.33
CA SER A 54 3.65 -7.21 5.31
C SER A 54 5.04 -7.58 5.85
N TYR A 55 5.30 -7.45 7.15
CA TYR A 55 6.58 -7.83 7.74
C TYR A 55 6.89 -9.32 7.58
N ALA A 56 5.94 -10.20 7.89
CA ALA A 56 6.13 -11.66 7.75
C ALA A 56 6.37 -12.05 6.29
N VAL A 57 5.61 -11.48 5.35
CA VAL A 57 5.78 -11.69 3.91
C VAL A 57 7.16 -11.21 3.45
N THR A 58 7.62 -10.05 3.93
CA THR A 58 8.94 -9.51 3.60
C THR A 58 10.06 -10.41 4.13
N THR A 59 10.00 -10.75 5.41
CA THR A 59 11.10 -11.42 6.13
C THR A 59 11.20 -12.92 5.82
N HIS A 60 10.07 -13.60 5.62
CA HIS A 60 10.05 -15.05 5.38
C HIS A 60 10.06 -15.43 3.90
N LEU A 61 9.58 -14.56 3.00
CA LEU A 61 9.51 -14.84 1.56
C LEU A 61 10.46 -13.95 0.73
N GLY A 62 11.12 -12.97 1.33
CA GLY A 62 12.06 -12.08 0.62
C GLY A 62 11.37 -11.08 -0.32
N VAL A 63 10.06 -10.89 -0.19
CA VAL A 63 9.28 -9.96 -1.01
C VAL A 63 9.63 -8.51 -0.65
N PRO A 64 9.86 -7.60 -1.61
CA PRO A 64 10.09 -6.18 -1.31
C PRO A 64 8.97 -5.58 -0.44
N HIS A 65 9.32 -4.83 0.60
CA HIS A 65 8.34 -4.43 1.62
C HIS A 65 7.19 -3.55 1.10
N GLY A 66 7.47 -2.65 0.14
CA GLY A 66 6.42 -1.84 -0.51
C GLY A 66 5.43 -2.71 -1.27
N MET A 67 5.94 -3.76 -1.94
CA MET A 67 5.13 -4.76 -2.63
C MET A 67 4.28 -5.56 -1.63
N ALA A 68 4.90 -6.12 -0.59
CA ALA A 68 4.20 -6.86 0.46
C ALA A 68 3.10 -6.01 1.15
N THR A 69 3.34 -4.71 1.35
CA THR A 69 2.36 -3.80 1.98
C THR A 69 1.16 -3.56 1.06
N ALA A 70 1.40 -3.28 -0.22
CA ALA A 70 0.33 -3.01 -1.19
C ALA A 70 -0.58 -4.22 -1.42
N TYR A 71 -0.06 -5.45 -1.33
CA TYR A 71 -0.85 -6.68 -1.36
C TYR A 71 -2.02 -6.65 -0.36
N PHE A 72 -1.77 -6.22 0.88
CA PHE A 72 -2.81 -6.12 1.92
C PHE A 72 -3.66 -4.84 1.82
N THR A 73 -3.12 -3.76 1.23
CA THR A 73 -3.82 -2.47 1.10
C THR A 73 -5.14 -2.60 0.34
N ALA A 74 -5.20 -3.43 -0.72
CA ALA A 74 -6.45 -3.60 -1.47
C ALA A 74 -7.59 -4.16 -0.58
N GLY A 75 -7.31 -5.20 0.22
CA GLY A 75 -8.28 -5.77 1.16
C GLY A 75 -8.66 -4.78 2.26
N TYR A 76 -7.69 -4.01 2.76
CA TYR A 76 -7.92 -2.97 3.75
C TYR A 76 -8.85 -1.86 3.24
N LEU A 77 -8.64 -1.39 2.00
CA LEU A 77 -9.53 -0.42 1.36
C LEU A 77 -10.94 -0.98 1.18
N THR A 78 -11.10 -2.26 0.82
CA THR A 78 -12.41 -2.92 0.73
C THR A 78 -13.14 -2.93 2.08
N ALA A 79 -12.44 -3.15 3.19
CA ALA A 79 -13.02 -3.14 4.53
C ALA A 79 -13.32 -1.73 5.06
N ALA A 80 -12.61 -0.70 4.58
CA ALA A 80 -12.79 0.68 5.02
C ALA A 80 -14.20 1.25 4.77
N PRO A 81 -14.65 2.21 5.61
CA PRO A 81 -15.89 2.96 5.36
C PRO A 81 -15.93 3.54 3.95
N GLU A 82 -17.10 3.47 3.30
CA GLU A 82 -17.23 3.82 1.88
C GLU A 82 -16.76 5.25 1.56
N GLY A 83 -17.08 6.21 2.43
CA GLY A 83 -16.68 7.61 2.26
C GLY A 83 -15.15 7.78 2.26
N ASP A 84 -14.47 7.16 3.23
CA ASP A 84 -13.01 7.23 3.35
C ASP A 84 -12.33 6.47 2.21
N ARG A 85 -12.83 5.27 1.86
CA ARG A 85 -12.33 4.50 0.71
C ARG A 85 -12.41 5.34 -0.57
N LYS A 86 -13.58 5.94 -0.84
CA LYS A 86 -13.81 6.73 -2.05
C LYS A 86 -12.87 7.94 -2.09
N TYR A 87 -12.81 8.70 -1.00
CA TYR A 87 -11.94 9.86 -0.90
C TYR A 87 -10.47 9.50 -1.14
N LEU A 88 -9.95 8.43 -0.51
CA LEU A 88 -8.56 8.01 -0.67
C LEU A 88 -8.25 7.56 -2.10
N LEU A 89 -9.14 6.77 -2.72
CA LEU A 89 -8.96 6.31 -4.11
C LEU A 89 -8.96 7.47 -5.10
N GLU A 90 -9.97 8.35 -5.02
CA GLU A 90 -10.08 9.52 -5.90
C GLU A 90 -8.88 10.46 -5.73
N THR A 91 -8.44 10.69 -4.49
CA THR A 91 -7.28 11.55 -4.18
C THR A 91 -5.98 10.97 -4.75
N ALA A 92 -5.85 9.64 -4.77
CA ALA A 92 -4.72 8.92 -5.36
C ALA A 92 -4.83 8.71 -6.88
N GLY A 93 -5.95 9.10 -7.50
CA GLY A 93 -6.16 8.97 -8.95
C GLY A 93 -6.70 7.62 -9.41
N PHE A 94 -7.27 6.82 -8.50
CA PHE A 94 -7.87 5.53 -8.81
C PHE A 94 -9.39 5.61 -8.91
N ALA A 95 -9.95 4.91 -9.88
CA ALA A 95 -11.41 4.82 -10.07
C ALA A 95 -12.08 3.83 -9.09
N SER A 96 -11.34 2.82 -8.63
CA SER A 96 -11.87 1.78 -7.74
C SER A 96 -10.74 1.00 -7.04
N VAL A 97 -11.11 0.13 -6.10
CA VAL A 97 -10.16 -0.84 -5.52
C VAL A 97 -9.64 -1.82 -6.58
N SER A 98 -10.42 -2.13 -7.62
CA SER A 98 -9.97 -2.98 -8.73
C SER A 98 -8.88 -2.29 -9.54
N ASP A 99 -9.10 -1.02 -9.90
CA ASP A 99 -8.11 -0.20 -10.63
C ASP A 99 -6.80 -0.06 -9.83
N PHE A 100 -6.89 0.17 -8.51
CA PHE A 100 -5.74 0.14 -7.62
C PHE A 100 -4.98 -1.19 -7.71
N ARG A 101 -5.70 -2.31 -7.58
CA ARG A 101 -5.11 -3.66 -7.59
C ARG A 101 -4.46 -3.97 -8.93
N GLU A 102 -5.13 -3.68 -10.04
CA GLU A 102 -4.64 -3.90 -11.40
C GLU A 102 -3.39 -3.07 -11.69
N THR A 103 -3.41 -1.77 -11.38
CA THR A 103 -2.25 -0.88 -11.54
C THR A 103 -1.05 -1.39 -10.73
N TYR A 104 -1.32 -1.86 -9.52
CA TYR A 104 -0.28 -2.39 -8.64
C TYR A 104 0.31 -3.71 -9.17
N HIS A 105 -0.52 -4.67 -9.60
CA HIS A 105 -0.02 -5.92 -10.18
C HIS A 105 0.76 -5.68 -11.48
N ALA A 106 0.31 -4.74 -12.31
CA ALA A 106 1.02 -4.38 -13.53
C ALA A 106 2.41 -3.76 -13.23
N SER A 107 2.53 -2.95 -12.19
CA SER A 107 3.78 -2.24 -11.85
C SER A 107 4.75 -3.06 -10.99
N CYS A 108 4.24 -3.89 -10.08
CA CYS A 108 5.04 -4.63 -9.11
C CYS A 108 5.10 -6.15 -9.38
N GLY A 109 4.21 -6.68 -10.22
CA GLY A 109 4.06 -8.11 -10.42
C GLY A 109 3.30 -8.80 -9.29
N GLU A 110 3.38 -10.14 -9.27
CA GLU A 110 2.76 -10.98 -8.25
C GLU A 110 3.80 -11.51 -7.27
N ILE A 111 3.36 -11.80 -6.04
CA ILE A 111 4.20 -12.47 -5.05
C ILE A 111 4.54 -13.87 -5.56
N GLN A 112 5.81 -14.06 -5.92
CA GLN A 112 6.32 -15.35 -6.39
C GLN A 112 6.71 -16.21 -5.19
N ALA A 113 5.77 -17.03 -4.70
CA ALA A 113 6.01 -17.98 -3.63
C ALA A 113 5.21 -19.27 -3.88
N ASP A 114 5.73 -20.40 -3.38
CA ASP A 114 4.95 -21.63 -3.29
C ASP A 114 3.68 -21.37 -2.47
N GLU A 115 2.53 -21.86 -2.95
CA GLU A 115 1.22 -21.54 -2.37
C GLU A 115 1.10 -22.03 -0.91
N THR A 116 1.66 -23.21 -0.63
CA THR A 116 1.67 -23.76 0.74
C THR A 116 2.51 -22.87 1.64
N ARG A 117 3.69 -22.49 1.16
CA ARG A 117 4.59 -21.61 1.92
C ARG A 117 4.02 -20.22 2.14
N LEU A 118 3.36 -19.64 1.13
CA LEU A 118 2.68 -18.37 1.24
C LEU A 118 1.60 -18.44 2.32
N ARG A 119 0.77 -19.49 2.29
CA ARG A 119 -0.29 -19.69 3.29
C ARG A 119 0.25 -19.79 4.71
N GLU A 120 1.31 -20.57 4.93
CA GLU A 120 1.97 -20.65 6.23
C GLU A 120 2.42 -19.28 6.74
N VAL A 121 3.06 -18.48 5.87
CA VAL A 121 3.53 -17.14 6.23
C VAL A 121 2.37 -16.19 6.52
N LEU A 122 1.27 -16.28 5.77
CA LEU A 122 0.06 -15.49 6.03
C LEU A 122 -0.59 -15.87 7.37
N ASP A 123 -0.65 -17.16 7.71
CA ASP A 123 -1.18 -17.62 9.00
C ASP A 123 -0.34 -17.08 10.17
N VAL A 124 0.99 -17.10 10.04
CA VAL A 124 1.90 -16.48 11.02
C VAL A 124 1.65 -14.96 11.12
N ALA A 125 1.58 -14.27 9.99
CA ALA A 125 1.36 -12.82 9.95
C ALA A 125 0.07 -12.41 10.69
N VAL A 126 -1.01 -13.17 10.48
CA VAL A 126 -2.30 -12.95 11.13
C VAL A 126 -2.20 -13.25 12.63
N ALA A 127 -1.58 -14.35 13.03
CA ALA A 127 -1.44 -14.73 14.44
C ALA A 127 -0.63 -13.68 15.23
N GLU A 128 0.48 -13.19 14.67
CA GLU A 128 1.30 -12.15 15.28
C GLU A 128 0.55 -10.83 15.40
N LEU A 129 -0.17 -10.43 14.35
CA LEU A 129 -0.93 -9.18 14.37
C LEU A 129 -2.12 -9.24 15.34
N ALA A 130 -2.83 -10.38 15.40
CA ALA A 130 -3.94 -10.61 16.32
C ALA A 130 -3.49 -10.54 17.78
N GLY A 131 -2.24 -10.93 18.06
CA GLY A 131 -1.60 -10.78 19.36
C GLY A 131 -1.25 -9.34 19.74
N ASN A 132 -1.46 -8.34 18.87
CA ASN A 132 -1.15 -6.93 19.11
C ASN A 132 -2.44 -6.08 19.24
N PRO A 133 -2.92 -5.84 20.49
CA PRO A 133 -4.17 -5.09 20.72
C PRO A 133 -4.15 -3.67 20.15
N ALA A 134 -2.99 -3.00 20.15
CA ALA A 134 -2.86 -1.64 19.63
C ALA A 134 -3.07 -1.59 18.11
N LYS A 135 -2.62 -2.61 17.38
CA LYS A 135 -2.84 -2.71 15.93
C LYS A 135 -4.26 -3.16 15.59
N MET A 136 -4.82 -4.07 16.37
CA MET A 136 -6.21 -4.52 16.18
C MET A 136 -7.23 -3.41 16.45
N ALA A 137 -6.94 -2.47 17.36
CA ALA A 137 -7.77 -1.28 17.59
C ALA A 137 -7.78 -0.30 16.39
N LEU A 138 -6.87 -0.47 15.43
CA LEU A 138 -6.78 0.34 14.20
C LEU A 138 -7.37 -0.39 12.98
N ALA A 139 -8.08 -1.51 13.19
CA ALA A 139 -8.82 -2.17 12.13
C ALA A 139 -9.97 -1.25 11.63
N PRO A 140 -10.18 -1.16 10.31
CA PRO A 140 -11.28 -0.39 9.73
C PRO A 140 -12.64 -1.02 10.02
#